data_AF-K0I8Q4-F1
#
_entry.id   AF-K0I8Q4-F1
#
_cell.length_a   1.000
_cell.length_b   1.000
_cell.length_c   1.000
_cell.angle_alpha   90.00
_cell.angle_beta   90.00
_cell.angle_gamma   90.00
#
_symmetry.space_group_name_H-M   'P 1'
#
loop_
_entity.id
_entity.type
_entity.pdbx_description
1 polymer ?
#
loop_
_entity_poly.entity_id
_entity_poly.type
_entity_poly.pdbx_seq_one_letter_code
_entity_poly.pdbx_strand_id
1 'polypeptide(L)'
;MSRPDHYATLGVAPDASVDDIKRAYRRAARHAHPDRGGNHERMQALNEAKDVLTDPARRARYDAGEDGQASTEEEAARALILQLFAEAVDVNKDDPVEGVREALQTGRTGAAVKATMLRRSINRLESQRNRVRAKTERNVYLDVIEARIASARADIAGMESTERTASLALEILAAEYECGPGVNRERPSSDLAAAIRYGLIPEKPDWRGY
;
A
#
# COMPACT_ATOMS: atom_id res chain seq x y z
N MET A 1 -3.23 8.25 -22.29
CA MET A 1 -3.82 6.90 -22.16
C MET A 1 -5.21 7.08 -21.57
N SER A 2 -6.22 6.42 -22.14
CA SER A 2 -7.63 6.58 -21.73
C SER A 2 -7.86 5.87 -20.40
N ARG A 3 -8.51 6.54 -19.45
CA ARG A 3 -8.89 6.00 -18.14
C ARG A 3 -9.75 4.73 -18.32
N PRO A 4 -9.49 3.62 -17.59
CA PRO A 4 -10.33 2.43 -17.67
C PRO A 4 -11.75 2.74 -17.18
N ASP A 5 -12.75 2.46 -18.01
CA ASP A 5 -14.16 2.54 -17.61
C ASP A 5 -14.54 1.24 -16.89
N HIS A 6 -14.51 1.26 -15.55
CA HIS A 6 -14.83 0.09 -14.72
C HIS A 6 -16.30 -0.31 -14.84
N TYR A 7 -17.21 0.65 -15.04
CA TYR A 7 -18.63 0.39 -15.24
C TYR A 7 -18.85 -0.35 -16.57
N ALA A 8 -18.23 0.14 -17.65
CA ALA A 8 -18.25 -0.54 -18.94
C ALA A 8 -17.54 -1.90 -18.91
N THR A 9 -16.44 -2.02 -18.17
CA THR A 9 -15.68 -3.27 -18.01
C THR A 9 -16.54 -4.39 -17.39
N LEU A 10 -17.36 -4.05 -16.39
CA LEU A 10 -18.32 -4.99 -15.79
C LEU A 10 -19.67 -5.04 -16.53
N GLY A 11 -19.92 -4.13 -17.46
CA GLY A 11 -21.19 -4.01 -18.19
C GLY A 11 -22.36 -3.61 -17.29
N VAL A 12 -22.12 -2.70 -16.34
CA VAL A 12 -23.12 -2.20 -15.38
C VAL A 12 -23.30 -0.69 -15.51
N ALA A 13 -24.47 -0.19 -15.10
CA ALA A 13 -24.74 1.24 -15.09
C ALA A 13 -24.05 1.95 -13.91
N PRO A 14 -23.76 3.27 -14.00
CA PRO A 14 -23.13 4.04 -12.92
C PRO A 14 -23.93 4.10 -11.61
N ASP A 15 -25.23 3.81 -11.65
CA ASP A 15 -26.13 3.75 -10.49
C ASP A 15 -26.31 2.32 -9.93
N ALA A 16 -25.59 1.33 -10.48
CA ALA A 16 -25.71 -0.07 -10.08
C ALA A 16 -25.37 -0.26 -8.59
N SER A 17 -26.14 -1.13 -7.93
CA SER A 17 -25.87 -1.50 -6.54
C SER A 17 -24.65 -2.41 -6.43
N VAL A 18 -24.04 -2.49 -5.24
CA VAL A 18 -22.90 -3.39 -4.97
C VAL A 18 -23.24 -4.85 -5.30
N ASP A 19 -24.48 -5.27 -5.09
CA ASP A 19 -24.94 -6.63 -5.40
C ASP A 19 -25.06 -6.87 -6.90
N ASP A 20 -25.46 -5.86 -7.66
CA ASP A 20 -25.50 -5.90 -9.13
C ASP A 20 -24.10 -5.98 -9.72
N ILE A 21 -23.16 -5.20 -9.17
CA ILE A 21 -21.73 -5.20 -9.51
C ILE A 21 -21.14 -6.59 -9.27
N LYS A 22 -21.34 -7.17 -8.07
CA LYS A 22 -20.86 -8.52 -7.74
C LYS A 22 -21.46 -9.59 -8.67
N ARG A 23 -22.74 -9.45 -9.02
CA ARG A 23 -23.43 -10.38 -9.93
C ARG A 23 -22.91 -10.28 -11.36
N ALA A 24 -22.66 -9.06 -11.84
CA ALA A 24 -22.09 -8.81 -13.15
C ALA A 24 -20.65 -9.34 -13.26
N TYR A 25 -19.82 -9.09 -12.25
CA TYR A 25 -18.48 -9.65 -12.14
C TYR A 25 -18.47 -11.17 -12.22
N ARG A 26 -19.29 -11.87 -11.41
CA ARG A 26 -19.37 -13.35 -11.45
C ARG A 26 -19.73 -13.88 -12.85
N ARG A 27 -20.60 -13.18 -13.56
CA ARG A 27 -20.98 -13.54 -14.95
C ARG A 27 -19.81 -13.29 -15.91
N ALA A 28 -19.17 -12.14 -15.85
CA ALA A 28 -18.06 -11.79 -16.74
C ALA A 28 -16.82 -12.66 -16.49
N ALA A 29 -16.46 -12.92 -15.23
CA ALA A 29 -15.32 -13.76 -14.85
C ALA A 29 -15.44 -15.21 -15.37
N ARG A 30 -16.66 -15.77 -15.38
CA ARG A 30 -16.90 -17.13 -15.95
C ARG A 30 -16.57 -17.23 -17.44
N HIS A 31 -16.68 -16.12 -18.18
CA HIS A 31 -16.37 -16.04 -19.61
C HIS A 31 -14.91 -15.65 -19.87
N ALA A 32 -14.22 -15.06 -18.89
CA ALA A 32 -12.82 -14.65 -18.98
C ALA A 32 -11.82 -15.72 -18.46
N HIS A 33 -12.29 -16.88 -18.00
CA HIS A 33 -11.43 -17.92 -17.44
C HIS A 33 -10.52 -18.55 -18.54
N PRO A 34 -9.20 -18.73 -18.29
CA PRO A 34 -8.26 -19.26 -19.28
C PRO A 34 -8.59 -20.68 -19.76
N ASP A 35 -9.18 -21.54 -18.91
CA ASP A 35 -9.68 -22.86 -19.32
C ASP A 35 -10.80 -22.83 -20.37
N ARG A 36 -11.40 -21.65 -20.63
CA ARG A 36 -12.40 -21.44 -21.69
C ARG A 36 -11.90 -20.52 -22.81
N GLY A 37 -10.58 -20.32 -22.92
CA GLY A 37 -9.96 -19.46 -23.92
C GLY A 37 -9.98 -17.97 -23.56
N GLY A 38 -10.09 -17.63 -22.27
CA GLY A 38 -10.06 -16.26 -21.79
C GLY A 38 -8.66 -15.64 -21.70
N ASN A 39 -8.60 -14.30 -21.70
CA ASN A 39 -7.35 -13.52 -21.57
C ASN A 39 -7.11 -13.14 -20.10
N HIS A 40 -5.90 -13.37 -19.59
CA HIS A 40 -5.45 -12.96 -18.26
C HIS A 40 -5.63 -11.46 -18.01
N GLU A 41 -5.33 -10.62 -19.00
CA GLU A 41 -5.49 -9.16 -18.91
C GLU A 41 -6.96 -8.77 -18.71
N ARG A 42 -7.88 -9.50 -19.35
CA ARG A 42 -9.32 -9.26 -19.21
C ARG A 42 -9.81 -9.67 -17.83
N MET A 43 -9.28 -10.77 -17.28
CA MET A 43 -9.60 -11.17 -15.91
C MET A 43 -9.09 -10.15 -14.90
N GLN A 44 -7.87 -9.64 -15.10
CA GLN A 44 -7.29 -8.61 -14.25
C GLN A 44 -8.12 -7.32 -14.26
N ALA A 45 -8.54 -6.85 -15.44
CA ALA A 45 -9.41 -5.68 -15.56
C ALA A 45 -10.79 -5.88 -14.88
N LEU A 46 -11.35 -7.10 -14.94
CA LEU A 46 -12.60 -7.43 -14.24
C LEU A 46 -12.44 -7.44 -12.72
N ASN A 47 -11.32 -7.96 -12.21
CA ASN A 47 -11.02 -7.96 -10.78
C ASN A 47 -10.87 -6.53 -10.26
N GLU A 48 -10.06 -5.72 -10.95
CA GLU A 48 -9.82 -4.32 -10.62
C GLU A 48 -11.13 -3.51 -10.63
N ALA A 49 -11.94 -3.65 -11.68
CA ALA A 49 -13.23 -2.96 -11.76
C ALA A 49 -14.18 -3.35 -10.62
N LYS A 50 -14.22 -4.63 -10.24
CA LYS A 50 -15.03 -5.09 -9.11
C LYS A 50 -14.49 -4.56 -7.78
N ASP A 51 -13.18 -4.53 -7.58
CA ASP A 51 -12.58 -4.06 -6.33
C ASP A 51 -12.81 -2.57 -6.12
N VAL A 52 -12.68 -1.76 -7.17
CA VAL A 52 -12.95 -0.32 -7.12
C VAL A 52 -14.44 -0.03 -6.89
N LEU A 53 -15.35 -0.70 -7.61
CA LEU A 53 -16.78 -0.37 -7.58
C LEU A 53 -17.54 -0.97 -6.38
N THR A 54 -16.99 -1.96 -5.69
CA THR A 54 -17.65 -2.58 -4.52
C THR A 54 -17.31 -1.91 -3.18
N ASP A 55 -16.22 -1.17 -3.11
CA ASP A 55 -15.84 -0.37 -1.94
C ASP A 55 -16.41 1.07 -2.09
N PRO A 56 -17.29 1.54 -1.20
CA PRO A 56 -17.89 2.87 -1.29
C PRO A 56 -16.87 4.01 -1.34
N ALA A 57 -15.76 3.91 -0.60
CA ALA A 57 -14.72 4.94 -0.58
C ALA A 57 -13.92 4.94 -1.88
N ARG A 58 -13.57 3.76 -2.42
CA ARG A 58 -12.87 3.63 -3.71
C ARG A 58 -13.75 4.04 -4.88
N ARG A 59 -15.05 3.68 -4.85
CA ARG A 59 -16.04 4.10 -5.85
C ARG A 59 -16.21 5.61 -5.85
N ALA A 60 -16.31 6.26 -4.69
CA ALA A 60 -16.41 7.71 -4.60
C ALA A 60 -15.16 8.41 -5.18
N ARG A 61 -13.96 7.90 -4.89
CA ARG A 61 -12.71 8.41 -5.47
C ARG A 61 -12.64 8.20 -6.98
N TYR A 62 -13.09 7.04 -7.46
CA TYR A 62 -13.23 6.76 -8.89
C TYR A 62 -14.21 7.77 -9.52
N ASP A 63 -15.41 7.92 -9.00
CA ASP A 63 -16.40 8.84 -9.57
C ASP A 63 -15.89 10.31 -9.54
N ALA A 64 -15.05 10.67 -8.57
CA ALA A 64 -14.38 11.98 -8.48
C ALA A 64 -13.14 12.14 -9.40
N GLY A 65 -12.60 11.06 -9.96
CA GLY A 65 -11.38 11.06 -10.79
C GLY A 65 -10.06 11.09 -10.01
N GLU A 66 -10.09 10.69 -8.74
CA GLU A 66 -8.94 10.62 -7.82
C GLU A 66 -8.32 9.21 -7.72
N ASP A 67 -8.87 8.24 -8.47
CA ASP A 67 -8.44 6.84 -8.51
C ASP A 67 -6.99 6.64 -8.96
N GLY A 68 -6.51 7.49 -9.88
CA GLY A 68 -5.13 7.40 -10.39
C GLY A 68 -4.03 7.74 -9.37
N GLN A 69 -4.35 8.39 -8.25
CA GLN A 69 -3.37 8.65 -7.18
C GLN A 69 -3.37 7.55 -6.12
N ALA A 70 -4.54 7.02 -5.77
CA ALA A 70 -4.65 5.94 -4.79
C ALA A 70 -4.06 4.61 -5.30
N SER A 71 -4.24 4.28 -6.59
CA SER A 71 -3.61 3.09 -7.19
C SER A 71 -2.09 3.22 -7.18
N THR A 72 -1.54 4.40 -7.47
CA THR A 72 -0.09 4.62 -7.46
C THR A 72 0.52 4.60 -6.07
N GLU A 73 -0.18 5.11 -5.06
CA GLU A 73 0.30 5.08 -3.67
C GLU A 73 0.24 3.68 -3.08
N GLU A 74 -0.83 2.92 -3.39
CA GLU A 74 -0.96 1.52 -2.97
C GLU A 74 0.07 0.63 -3.67
N GLU A 75 0.26 0.78 -4.98
CA GLU A 75 1.32 0.10 -5.74
C GLU A 75 2.71 0.43 -5.18
N ALA A 76 2.97 1.71 -4.88
CA ALA A 76 4.23 2.14 -4.26
C ALA A 76 4.41 1.55 -2.85
N ALA A 77 3.34 1.48 -2.05
CA ALA A 77 3.37 0.89 -0.71
C ALA A 77 3.65 -0.62 -0.78
N ARG A 78 2.98 -1.34 -1.69
CA ARG A 78 3.23 -2.77 -1.94
C ARG A 78 4.64 -3.02 -2.46
N ALA A 79 5.13 -2.19 -3.39
CA ALA A 79 6.50 -2.28 -3.88
C ALA A 79 7.52 -2.04 -2.75
N LEU A 80 7.27 -1.08 -1.87
CA LEU A 80 8.11 -0.82 -0.70
C LEU A 80 8.12 -2.00 0.27
N ILE A 81 6.95 -2.59 0.56
CA ILE A 81 6.85 -3.81 1.38
C ILE A 81 7.68 -4.94 0.76
N LEU A 82 7.55 -5.19 -0.54
CA LEU A 82 8.31 -6.23 -1.25
C LEU A 82 9.82 -5.98 -1.18
N GLN A 83 10.27 -4.74 -1.37
CA GLN A 83 11.68 -4.38 -1.25
C GLN A 83 12.20 -4.66 0.17
N LEU A 84 11.46 -4.21 1.20
CA LEU A 84 11.87 -4.39 2.59
C LEU A 84 11.86 -5.87 3.01
N PHE A 85 10.92 -6.67 2.51
CA PHE A 85 10.94 -8.11 2.72
C PHE A 85 12.16 -8.76 2.05
N ALA A 86 12.50 -8.36 0.81
CA ALA A 86 13.69 -8.89 0.14
C ALA A 86 14.95 -8.61 0.97
N GLU A 87 15.10 -7.38 1.49
CA GLU A 87 16.20 -7.02 2.40
C GLU A 87 16.16 -7.81 3.73
N ALA A 88 14.96 -8.03 4.30
CA ALA A 88 14.80 -8.73 5.58
C ALA A 88 15.06 -10.25 5.49
N VAL A 89 14.74 -10.89 4.36
CA VAL A 89 14.97 -12.32 4.12
C VAL A 89 16.46 -12.66 4.19
N ASP A 90 17.32 -11.78 3.65
CA ASP A 90 18.76 -11.99 3.63
C ASP A 90 19.43 -11.78 5.01
N VAL A 91 18.75 -11.08 5.94
CA VAL A 91 19.30 -10.69 7.25
C VAL A 91 18.90 -11.65 8.37
N ASN A 92 17.98 -12.59 8.12
CA ASN A 92 17.52 -13.64 9.03
C ASN A 92 17.21 -13.14 10.46
N LYS A 93 16.16 -12.33 10.58
CA LYS A 93 15.50 -12.07 11.87
C LYS A 93 14.44 -13.15 12.10
N ASP A 94 14.28 -13.61 13.34
CA ASP A 94 13.26 -14.58 13.77
C ASP A 94 11.83 -14.17 13.37
N ASP A 95 11.63 -12.89 13.05
CA ASP A 95 10.39 -12.32 12.51
C ASP A 95 10.69 -11.25 11.41
N PRO A 96 10.57 -11.60 10.12
CA PRO A 96 10.77 -10.65 9.04
C PRO A 96 9.64 -9.60 8.95
N VAL A 97 8.43 -9.92 9.41
CA VAL A 97 7.30 -8.98 9.37
C VAL A 97 7.52 -7.86 10.38
N GLU A 98 7.99 -8.19 11.60
CA GLU A 98 8.37 -7.18 12.59
C GLU A 98 9.56 -6.34 12.09
N GLY A 99 10.55 -6.96 11.45
CA GLY A 99 11.67 -6.23 10.85
C GLY A 99 11.22 -5.19 9.81
N VAL A 100 10.30 -5.57 8.92
CA VAL A 100 9.70 -4.64 7.94
C VAL A 100 8.86 -3.56 8.64
N ARG A 101 8.10 -3.92 9.68
CA ARG A 101 7.30 -2.98 10.48
C ARG A 101 8.18 -1.91 11.13
N GLU A 102 9.27 -2.30 11.79
CA GLU A 102 10.24 -1.39 12.39
C GLU A 102 10.87 -0.45 11.35
N ALA A 103 11.24 -0.99 10.18
CA ALA A 103 11.83 -0.21 9.10
C ALA A 103 10.85 0.84 8.56
N LEU A 104 9.59 0.46 8.31
CA LEU A 104 8.53 1.36 7.88
C LEU A 104 8.24 2.46 8.91
N GLN A 105 8.18 2.11 10.21
CA GLN A 105 7.98 3.09 11.28
C GLN A 105 9.15 4.09 11.38
N THR A 106 10.38 3.60 11.25
CA THR A 106 11.59 4.43 11.24
C THR A 106 11.61 5.37 10.03
N GLY A 107 11.28 4.86 8.85
CA GLY A 107 11.19 5.67 7.63
C GLY A 107 10.12 6.76 7.75
N ARG A 108 8.92 6.40 8.21
CA ARG A 108 7.80 7.33 8.44
C ARG A 108 8.18 8.44 9.42
N THR A 109 8.72 8.09 10.58
CA THR A 109 9.12 9.08 11.61
C THR A 109 10.26 9.97 11.10
N GLY A 110 11.24 9.41 10.40
CA GLY A 110 12.33 10.18 9.78
C GLY A 110 11.83 11.20 8.75
N ALA A 111 10.86 10.82 7.91
CA ALA A 111 10.24 11.72 6.94
C ALA A 111 9.48 12.87 7.64
N ALA A 112 8.65 12.56 8.64
CA ALA A 112 7.89 13.54 9.41
C ALA A 112 8.80 14.57 10.12
N VAL A 113 9.92 14.11 10.71
CA VAL A 113 10.90 14.99 11.35
C VAL A 113 11.55 15.92 10.33
N LYS A 114 11.98 15.40 9.17
CA LYS A 114 12.57 16.20 8.09
C LYS A 114 11.59 17.25 7.57
N ALA A 115 10.33 16.88 7.32
CA ALA A 115 9.28 17.82 6.92
C ALA A 115 9.12 18.95 7.94
N THR A 116 9.12 18.62 9.24
CA THR A 116 9.03 19.61 10.33
C THR A 116 10.22 20.56 10.34
N MET A 117 11.45 20.06 10.11
CA MET A 117 12.65 20.91 10.02
C MET A 117 12.60 21.85 8.82
N LEU A 118 12.16 21.36 7.66
CA LEU A 118 12.00 22.16 6.44
C LEU A 118 10.93 23.25 6.63
N ARG A 119 9.80 22.93 7.27
CA ARG A 119 8.76 23.94 7.63
C ARG A 119 9.33 25.05 8.51
N ARG A 120 10.16 24.71 9.51
CA ARG A 120 10.87 25.72 10.33
C ARG A 120 11.82 26.58 9.49
N SER A 121 12.52 25.97 8.53
CA SER A 121 13.40 26.68 7.60
C SER A 121 12.63 27.68 6.73
N ILE A 122 11.48 27.27 6.19
CA ILE A 122 10.57 28.15 5.43
C ILE A 122 10.15 29.34 6.29
N ASN A 123 9.70 29.14 7.52
CA ASN A 123 9.28 30.23 8.40
C ASN A 123 10.41 31.26 8.64
N ARG A 124 11.67 30.79 8.74
CA ARG A 124 12.84 31.67 8.85
C ARG A 124 13.08 32.46 7.56
N LEU A 125 13.01 31.79 6.41
CA LEU A 125 13.18 32.42 5.10
C LEU A 125 12.08 33.44 4.80
N GLU A 126 10.83 33.13 5.14
CA GLU A 126 9.69 34.04 5.02
C GLU A 126 9.86 35.26 5.94
N SER A 127 10.38 35.05 7.16
CA SER A 127 10.72 36.16 8.05
C SER A 127 11.82 37.05 7.48
N GLN A 128 12.84 36.48 6.83
CA GLN A 128 13.89 37.26 6.14
C GLN A 128 13.33 38.04 4.95
N ARG A 129 12.49 37.40 4.13
CA ARG A 129 11.78 38.03 3.01
C ARG A 129 11.01 39.26 3.46
N ASN A 130 10.22 39.13 4.52
CA ASN A 130 9.37 40.21 5.03
C ASN A 130 10.17 41.41 5.60
N ARG A 131 11.45 41.23 5.93
CA ARG A 131 12.33 42.30 6.43
C ARG A 131 12.99 43.13 5.32
N VAL A 132 13.04 42.60 4.10
CA VAL A 132 13.68 43.27 2.97
C VAL A 132 12.65 44.06 2.18
N ARG A 133 12.86 45.37 2.09
CA ARG A 133 12.10 46.23 1.18
C ARG A 133 12.90 46.44 -0.10
N ALA A 134 12.33 46.05 -1.23
CA ALA A 134 12.92 46.34 -2.53
C ALA A 134 12.87 47.85 -2.81
N LYS A 135 13.99 48.43 -3.23
CA LYS A 135 14.06 49.83 -3.68
C LYS A 135 13.79 49.97 -5.19
N THR A 136 13.83 48.84 -5.90
CA THR A 136 13.70 48.70 -7.35
C THR A 136 12.77 47.53 -7.66
N GLU A 137 12.23 47.46 -8.88
CA GLU A 137 11.35 46.37 -9.31
C GLU A 137 12.04 44.99 -9.24
N ARG A 138 13.35 44.94 -9.50
CA ARG A 138 14.14 43.70 -9.44
C ARG A 138 14.96 43.63 -8.17
N ASN A 139 14.83 42.54 -7.41
CA ASN A 139 15.59 42.29 -6.18
C ASN A 139 16.09 40.84 -6.14
N VAL A 140 17.34 40.65 -6.56
CA VAL A 140 18.00 39.33 -6.66
C VAL A 140 18.00 38.58 -5.33
N TYR A 141 18.06 39.28 -4.19
CA TYR A 141 18.01 38.62 -2.88
C TYR A 141 16.62 38.01 -2.58
N LEU A 142 15.54 38.71 -2.97
CA LEU A 142 14.19 38.17 -2.84
C LEU A 142 14.00 36.97 -3.77
N ASP A 143 14.48 37.04 -5.01
CA ASP A 143 14.45 35.93 -5.97
C ASP A 143 15.12 34.67 -5.39
N VAL A 144 16.29 34.83 -4.75
CA VAL A 144 17.00 33.72 -4.10
C VAL A 144 16.21 33.14 -2.93
N ILE A 145 15.60 33.99 -2.09
CA ILE A 145 14.77 33.51 -0.97
C ILE A 145 13.56 32.73 -1.50
N GLU A 146 12.88 33.25 -2.51
CA GLU A 146 11.71 32.62 -3.10
C GLU A 146 12.05 31.27 -3.71
N ALA A 147 13.16 31.18 -4.45
CA ALA A 147 13.66 29.91 -4.98
C ALA A 147 13.96 28.89 -3.87
N ARG A 148 14.57 29.32 -2.75
CA ARG A 148 14.84 28.43 -1.60
C ARG A 148 13.57 27.99 -0.88
N ILE A 149 12.58 28.87 -0.73
CA ILE A 149 11.27 28.52 -0.17
C ILE A 149 10.57 27.51 -1.08
N ALA A 150 10.57 27.73 -2.39
CA ALA A 150 9.99 26.81 -3.36
C ALA A 150 10.64 25.43 -3.31
N SER A 151 11.98 25.37 -3.29
CA SER A 151 12.73 24.12 -3.12
C SER A 151 12.35 23.40 -1.81
N ALA A 152 12.35 24.11 -0.69
CA ALA A 152 12.00 23.51 0.61
C ALA A 152 10.54 23.00 0.65
N ARG A 153 9.62 23.66 -0.07
CA ARG A 153 8.22 23.19 -0.21
C ARG A 153 8.14 21.91 -1.05
N ALA A 154 8.89 21.83 -2.14
CA ALA A 154 8.97 20.60 -2.93
C ALA A 154 9.53 19.43 -2.10
N ASP A 155 10.58 19.69 -1.30
CA ASP A 155 11.15 18.69 -0.40
C ASP A 155 10.15 18.23 0.66
N ILE A 156 9.35 19.16 1.23
CA ILE A 156 8.27 18.82 2.16
C ILE A 156 7.24 17.92 1.50
N ALA A 157 6.78 18.26 0.29
CA ALA A 157 5.82 17.44 -0.44
C ALA A 157 6.36 16.02 -0.69
N GLY A 158 7.67 15.90 -0.99
CA GLY A 158 8.35 14.61 -1.09
C GLY A 158 8.36 13.83 0.23
N MET A 159 8.67 14.49 1.35
CA MET A 159 8.64 13.85 2.68
C MET A 159 7.22 13.44 3.10
N GLU A 160 6.21 14.23 2.78
CA GLU A 160 4.80 13.90 3.06
C GLU A 160 4.31 12.74 2.18
N SER A 161 4.82 12.65 0.94
CA SER A 161 4.56 11.49 0.08
C SER A 161 5.15 10.21 0.68
N THR A 162 6.41 10.24 1.13
CA THR A 162 7.03 9.06 1.75
C THR A 162 6.37 8.68 3.07
N GLU A 163 5.94 9.65 3.88
CA GLU A 163 5.16 9.43 5.10
C GLU A 163 3.82 8.74 4.81
N ARG A 164 3.10 9.18 3.77
CA ARG A 164 1.86 8.55 3.30
C ARG A 164 2.08 7.12 2.83
N THR A 165 3.04 6.90 1.94
CA THR A 165 3.36 5.56 1.43
C THR A 165 3.77 4.60 2.56
N ALA A 166 4.60 5.05 3.50
CA ALA A 166 4.99 4.23 4.65
C ALA A 166 3.80 3.94 5.59
N SER A 167 2.88 4.89 5.76
CA SER A 167 1.66 4.68 6.56
C SER A 167 0.73 3.66 5.91
N LEU A 168 0.49 3.79 4.60
CA LEU A 168 -0.29 2.81 3.84
C LEU A 168 0.37 1.43 3.83
N ALA A 169 1.69 1.38 3.72
CA ALA A 169 2.44 0.12 3.82
C ALA A 169 2.26 -0.55 5.20
N LEU A 170 2.22 0.22 6.29
CA LEU A 170 1.93 -0.31 7.63
C LEU A 170 0.50 -0.85 7.74
N GLU A 171 -0.48 -0.16 7.14
CA GLU A 171 -1.88 -0.62 7.10
C GLU A 171 -2.02 -1.93 6.31
N ILE A 172 -1.40 -2.01 5.12
CA ILE A 172 -1.36 -3.23 4.30
C ILE A 172 -0.66 -4.35 5.06
N LEU A 173 0.50 -4.07 5.67
CA LEU A 173 1.25 -5.05 6.44
C LEU A 173 0.40 -5.61 7.59
N ALA A 174 -0.34 -4.75 8.30
CA ALA A 174 -1.23 -5.16 9.38
C ALA A 174 -2.46 -5.94 8.90
N ALA A 175 -2.97 -5.65 7.71
CA ALA A 175 -4.15 -6.31 7.14
C ALA A 175 -3.83 -7.66 6.49
N GLU A 176 -2.67 -7.79 5.86
CA GLU A 176 -2.31 -8.96 5.05
C GLU A 176 -1.35 -9.93 5.77
N TYR A 177 -0.63 -9.49 6.80
CA TYR A 177 0.41 -10.27 7.47
C TYR A 177 0.23 -10.28 8.99
N GLU A 178 -0.17 -11.42 9.53
CA GLU A 178 -0.14 -11.68 10.97
C GLU A 178 1.18 -12.35 11.36
N CYS A 179 1.87 -11.80 12.37
CA CYS A 179 2.99 -12.48 13.00
C CYS A 179 2.74 -12.60 14.51
N GLY A 180 2.76 -13.83 15.00
CA GLY A 180 2.71 -14.19 16.41
C GLY A 180 3.70 -15.33 16.65
N PRO A 181 4.08 -15.63 17.91
CA PRO A 181 5.01 -16.70 18.19
C PRO A 181 4.38 -18.04 17.79
N GLY A 182 4.66 -18.47 16.55
CA GLY A 182 4.21 -19.73 15.97
C GLY A 182 2.75 -19.76 15.52
N VAL A 183 2.46 -19.23 14.32
CA VAL A 183 1.47 -19.88 13.45
C VAL A 183 2.16 -21.05 12.77
N ASN A 184 2.55 -22.04 13.57
CA ASN A 184 2.88 -23.36 13.04
C ASN A 184 1.53 -23.98 12.68
N ARG A 185 1.12 -23.89 11.41
CA ARG A 185 0.11 -24.79 10.88
C ARG A 185 0.62 -26.20 11.16
N GLU A 186 0.03 -26.86 12.16
CA GLU A 186 0.38 -28.19 12.66
C GLU A 186 1.79 -28.28 13.29
N ARG A 187 2.01 -27.63 14.45
CA ARG A 187 2.85 -28.32 15.46
C ARG A 187 1.89 -29.16 16.30
N PRO A 188 2.11 -30.47 16.42
CA PRO A 188 1.36 -31.24 17.40
C PRO A 188 1.47 -30.54 18.75
N SER A 189 0.35 -30.40 19.49
CA SER A 189 0.40 -29.77 20.81
C SER A 189 1.49 -30.43 21.66
N SER A 190 2.01 -29.74 22.68
CA SER A 190 3.03 -30.32 23.57
C SER A 190 2.63 -31.70 24.10
N ASP A 191 1.32 -31.93 24.25
CA ASP A 191 0.73 -33.20 24.68
C ASP A 191 0.86 -34.29 23.61
N LEU A 192 0.76 -33.97 22.32
CA LEU A 192 0.92 -34.94 21.24
C LEU A 192 2.42 -35.29 21.04
N ALA A 193 3.32 -34.32 21.18
CA ALA A 193 4.75 -34.56 21.16
C ALA A 193 5.22 -35.36 22.40
N ALA A 194 4.57 -35.18 23.55
CA ALA A 194 4.77 -36.03 24.73
C ALA A 194 4.17 -37.44 24.50
N ALA A 195 2.95 -37.53 23.96
CA ALA A 195 2.29 -38.80 23.68
C ALA A 195 3.06 -39.67 22.68
N ILE A 196 3.67 -39.07 21.65
CA ILE A 196 4.58 -39.77 20.71
C ILE A 196 5.85 -40.22 21.44
N ARG A 197 6.50 -39.35 22.23
CA ARG A 197 7.70 -39.71 23.02
C ARG A 197 7.47 -40.84 24.02
N TYR A 198 6.28 -40.90 24.60
CA TYR A 198 5.88 -41.95 25.56
C TYR A 198 5.16 -43.14 24.89
N GLY A 199 5.11 -43.20 23.55
CA GLY A 199 4.59 -44.35 22.80
C GLY A 199 3.07 -44.55 22.87
N LEU A 200 2.32 -43.53 23.27
CA LEU A 200 0.85 -43.57 23.38
C LEU A 200 0.15 -43.41 22.02
N ILE A 201 0.86 -42.91 20.99
CA ILE A 201 0.37 -42.72 19.62
C ILE A 201 1.50 -43.06 18.64
N PRO A 202 1.26 -43.83 17.56
CA PRO A 202 2.28 -44.16 16.56
C PRO A 202 2.71 -42.93 15.73
N GLU A 203 3.99 -42.87 15.35
CA GLU A 203 4.63 -41.69 14.73
C GLU A 203 4.09 -41.30 13.34
N LYS A 204 3.35 -42.18 12.65
CA LYS A 204 2.72 -41.88 11.35
C LYS A 204 1.39 -42.62 11.19
N PRO A 205 0.29 -41.95 10.77
CA PRO A 205 -0.91 -42.64 10.31
C PRO A 205 -0.63 -43.26 8.94
N ASP A 206 -0.95 -44.54 8.77
CA ASP A 206 -1.01 -45.16 7.44
C ASP A 206 -2.22 -44.60 6.69
N TRP A 207 -1.98 -43.77 5.68
CA TRP A 207 -3.04 -43.22 4.82
C TRP A 207 -3.41 -44.16 3.65
N ARG A 208 -2.95 -45.42 3.63
CA ARG A 208 -3.42 -46.41 2.67
C ARG A 208 -4.67 -47.11 3.18
N GLY A 209 -5.82 -46.48 2.95
CA GLY A 209 -7.10 -47.18 3.04
C GLY A 209 -8.26 -46.30 3.44
N TYR A 210 -8.65 -45.37 2.57
CA TYR A 210 -10.03 -44.87 2.42
C TYR A 210 -10.25 -44.48 0.96
#